data_AF-A0A843FCR7-F1
#
_entry.id   AF-A0A843FCR7-F1
#
_cell.length_a   1.000
_cell.length_b   1.000
_cell.length_c   1.000
_cell.angle_alpha   90.00
_cell.angle_beta   90.00
_cell.angle_gamma   90.00
#
_symmetry.space_group_name_H-M   'P 1'
#
loop_
_entity.id
_entity.type
_entity.pdbx_description
1 polymer ?
#
loop_
_entity_poly.entity_id
_entity_poly.type
_entity_poly.pdbx_seq_one_letter_code
_entity_poly.pdbx_strand_id
1 'polypeptide(L)'
;NELRDFVSDKEAGVKTVSVRLGYDRAMLLYRASNTLPFIIVPVLVIAQILSIHALLVFFALYYWNIMFQNTKTAREDRKSGFMLVPYAFKLNWVFGLLLIVGIILGYQFPINW
;
A
#
# COMPACT_ATOMS: atom_id res chain seq x y z
N ASN A 1 6.62 -8.04 -1.69
CA ASN A 1 7.38 -9.07 -2.43
C ASN A 1 7.91 -10.11 -1.46
N GLU A 2 8.83 -9.74 -0.57
CA GLU A 2 9.51 -10.65 0.36
C GLU A 2 8.62 -11.49 1.30
N LEU A 3 7.38 -11.07 1.58
CA LEU A 3 6.44 -11.87 2.39
C LEU A 3 5.92 -13.10 1.64
N ARG A 4 5.74 -12.99 0.32
CA ARG A 4 5.31 -14.12 -0.53
C ARG A 4 6.35 -15.22 -0.51
N ASP A 5 7.62 -14.82 -0.56
CA ASP A 5 8.77 -15.71 -0.70
C ASP A 5 9.41 -16.01 0.67
N PHE A 6 8.75 -15.67 1.78
CA PHE A 6 9.31 -15.76 3.13
C PHE A 6 9.87 -17.14 3.47
N VAL A 7 9.14 -18.21 3.16
CA VAL A 7 9.55 -19.59 3.50
C VAL A 7 10.77 -19.99 2.68
N SER A 8 10.73 -19.80 1.36
CA SER A 8 11.84 -20.12 0.47
C SER A 8 13.09 -19.29 0.78
N ASP A 9 12.92 -18.00 1.07
CA ASP A 9 14.02 -17.10 1.43
C ASP A 9 14.66 -17.54 2.75
N LYS A 10 13.86 -17.95 3.73
CA LYS A 10 14.34 -18.45 5.02
C LYS A 10 15.10 -19.76 4.87
N GLU A 11 14.58 -20.70 4.10
CA GLU A 11 15.21 -22.01 3.83
C GLU A 11 16.52 -21.85 3.04
N ALA A 12 16.56 -20.91 2.10
CA ALA A 12 17.77 -20.57 1.33
C ALA A 12 18.78 -19.72 2.12
N GLY A 13 18.50 -19.36 3.38
CA GLY A 13 19.39 -18.55 4.20
C GLY A 13 19.49 -17.08 3.76
N VAL A 14 18.56 -16.60 2.95
CA VAL A 14 18.51 -15.20 2.48
C VAL A 14 18.09 -14.29 3.63
N LYS A 15 18.84 -13.21 3.83
CA LYS A 15 18.64 -12.29 4.96
C LYS A 15 17.77 -11.08 4.58
N THR A 16 16.59 -11.32 3.99
CA THR A 16 15.61 -10.28 3.65
C THR A 16 15.05 -9.59 4.90
N VAL A 17 14.39 -8.44 4.73
CA VAL A 17 13.76 -7.72 5.87
C VAL A 17 12.66 -8.60 6.47
N SER A 18 11.87 -9.26 5.63
CA SER A 18 10.81 -10.17 6.10
C SER A 18 11.35 -11.31 6.95
N VAL A 19 12.47 -11.94 6.54
CA VAL A 19 13.13 -13.04 7.28
C VAL A 19 13.69 -12.56 8.62
N ARG A 20 14.36 -11.39 8.65
CA ARG A 20 14.95 -10.83 9.89
C ARG A 20 13.90 -10.44 10.92
N LEU A 21 12.78 -9.87 10.48
CA LEU A 21 11.69 -9.45 11.36
C LEU A 21 10.82 -10.63 11.82
N GLY A 22 10.78 -11.71 11.03
CA GLY A 22 9.79 -12.77 11.16
C GLY A 22 8.46 -12.41 10.49
N TYR A 23 7.70 -13.44 10.10
CA TYR A 23 6.51 -13.31 9.26
C TYR A 23 5.48 -12.32 9.80
N ASP A 24 5.13 -12.40 11.08
CA ASP A 24 4.04 -11.60 11.65
C ASP A 24 4.38 -10.09 11.71
N ARG A 25 5.62 -9.75 12.07
CA ARG A 25 6.11 -8.37 12.06
C ARG A 25 6.25 -7.84 10.63
N ALA A 26 6.72 -8.68 9.71
CA ALA A 26 6.79 -8.34 8.30
C ALA A 26 5.39 -8.10 7.70
N MET A 27 4.39 -8.90 8.10
CA MET A 27 2.99 -8.72 7.70
C MET A 27 2.42 -7.41 8.24
N LEU A 28 2.72 -7.06 9.50
CA LEU A 28 2.36 -5.76 10.05
C LEU A 28 2.99 -4.62 9.24
N LEU A 29 4.28 -4.72 8.93
CA LEU A 29 4.97 -3.73 8.09
C LEU A 29 4.29 -3.60 6.73
N TYR A 30 4.02 -4.71 6.05
CA TYR A 30 3.32 -4.72 4.76
C TYR A 30 1.96 -4.03 4.81
N ARG A 31 1.13 -4.31 5.84
CA ARG A 31 -0.14 -3.63 6.04
C ARG A 31 0.06 -2.14 6.28
N ALA A 32 1.01 -1.77 7.13
CA ALA A 32 1.33 -0.38 7.44
C ALA A 32 1.79 0.39 6.19
N SER A 33 2.74 -0.14 5.42
CA SER A 33 3.25 0.47 4.20
C SER A 33 2.17 0.77 3.17
N ASN A 34 1.14 -0.08 3.08
CA ASN A 34 0.03 0.10 2.15
C ASN A 34 -1.14 0.91 2.73
N THR A 35 -1.14 1.22 4.04
CA THR A 35 -2.21 1.97 4.71
C THR A 35 -1.80 3.40 5.03
N LEU A 36 -0.56 3.62 5.48
CA LEU A 36 -0.05 4.94 5.86
C LEU A 36 -0.16 6.01 4.77
N PRO A 37 -0.02 5.72 3.46
CA PRO A 37 -0.23 6.73 2.42
C PRO A 37 -1.62 7.40 2.48
N PHE A 38 -2.67 6.68 2.90
CA PHE A 38 -4.02 7.25 3.08
C PHE A 38 -4.12 8.21 4.27
N ILE A 39 -3.18 8.17 5.21
CA ILE A 39 -3.10 9.12 6.35
C ILE A 39 -2.20 10.29 5.97
N ILE A 40 -1.07 10.00 5.30
CA ILE A 40 -0.09 11.01 4.90
C ILE A 40 -0.71 12.03 3.93
N VAL A 41 -1.49 11.59 2.93
CA VAL A 41 -2.09 12.52 1.95
C VAL A 41 -3.00 13.57 2.61
N PRO A 42 -3.99 13.23 3.47
CA PRO A 42 -4.74 14.22 4.24
C PRO A 42 -3.88 15.17 5.05
N VAL A 43 -2.84 14.67 5.73
CA VAL A 43 -1.93 15.51 6.52
C VAL A 43 -1.23 16.54 5.62
N LEU A 44 -0.78 16.12 4.44
CA LEU A 44 -0.16 17.03 3.46
C LEU A 44 -1.16 18.03 2.86
N VAL A 45 -2.43 17.64 2.69
CA VAL A 45 -3.51 18.55 2.25
C VAL A 45 -3.82 19.59 3.34
N ILE A 46 -3.94 19.17 4.60
CA ILE A 46 -4.18 20.07 5.74
C ILE A 46 -3.00 21.03 5.94
N ALA A 47 -1.77 20.54 5.74
CA ALA A 47 -0.56 21.35 5.77
C ALA A 47 -0.39 22.26 4.53
N GLN A 48 -1.37 22.27 3.61
CA GLN A 48 -1.35 23.06 2.37
C GLN A 48 -0.17 22.74 1.43
N ILE A 49 0.44 21.55 1.57
CA ILE A 49 1.51 21.07 0.69
C ILE A 49 0.92 20.45 -0.58
N LEU A 50 -0.23 19.79 -0.47
CA LEU A 50 -0.96 19.21 -1.59
C LEU A 50 -2.34 19.86 -1.76
N SER A 51 -2.81 19.95 -3.01
CA SER A 51 -4.17 20.39 -3.31
C SER A 51 -5.22 19.43 -2.75
N ILE A 52 -6.41 19.92 -2.41
CA ILE A 52 -7.55 19.09 -1.97
C ILE A 52 -7.92 18.00 -2.99
N HIS A 53 -7.63 18.21 -4.27
CA HIS A 53 -7.78 17.21 -5.33
C HIS A 53 -6.92 15.95 -5.11
N ALA A 54 -5.83 16.03 -4.35
CA ALA A 54 -5.04 14.85 -3.98
C ALA A 54 -5.83 13.85 -3.13
N LEU A 55 -6.95 14.25 -2.51
CA LEU A 55 -7.84 13.33 -1.79
C LEU A 55 -8.57 12.34 -2.72
N LEU A 56 -8.46 12.48 -4.04
CA LEU A 56 -8.93 11.45 -4.99
C LEU A 56 -8.31 10.07 -4.71
N VAL A 57 -7.14 10.00 -4.08
CA VAL A 57 -6.51 8.72 -3.68
C VAL A 57 -7.43 7.84 -2.83
N PHE A 58 -8.39 8.41 -2.11
CA PHE A 58 -9.34 7.64 -1.29
C PHE A 58 -10.26 6.73 -2.10
N PHE A 59 -10.43 6.95 -3.41
CA PHE A 59 -11.10 5.97 -4.27
C PHE A 59 -10.32 4.64 -4.36
N ALA A 60 -9.01 4.64 -4.10
CA ALA A 60 -8.23 3.40 -4.00
C ALA A 60 -8.52 2.58 -2.74
N LEU A 61 -9.32 3.07 -1.77
CA LEU A 61 -9.71 2.32 -0.57
C LEU A 61 -10.42 1.00 -0.90
N TYR A 62 -11.12 0.94 -2.04
CA TYR A 62 -11.70 -0.32 -2.53
C TYR A 62 -10.65 -1.42 -2.69
N TYR A 63 -9.53 -1.10 -3.35
CA TYR A 63 -8.42 -2.03 -3.54
C TYR A 63 -7.64 -2.29 -2.27
N TRP A 64 -7.54 -1.29 -1.40
CA TRP A 64 -6.96 -1.46 -0.07
C TRP A 64 -7.74 -2.50 0.74
N ASN A 65 -9.09 -2.44 0.73
CA ASN A 65 -9.91 -3.43 1.43
C ASN A 65 -9.69 -4.84 0.87
N ILE A 66 -9.70 -5.02 -0.46
CA ILE A 66 -9.41 -6.33 -1.09
C ILE A 66 -8.06 -6.87 -0.64
N MET A 67 -7.02 -6.03 -0.72
CA MET A 67 -5.67 -6.39 -0.30
C MET A 67 -5.63 -6.76 1.19
N PHE A 68 -6.27 -5.95 2.05
CA PHE A 68 -6.30 -6.15 3.49
C PHE A 68 -7.02 -7.44 3.89
N GLN A 69 -8.16 -7.75 3.29
CA GLN A 69 -8.86 -9.01 3.53
C GLN A 69 -7.99 -10.22 3.14
N ASN A 70 -7.30 -10.15 2.00
CA ASN A 70 -6.39 -11.22 1.56
C ASN A 70 -5.26 -11.50 2.57
N THR A 71 -4.79 -10.47 3.29
CA THR A 71 -3.73 -10.68 4.30
C THR A 71 -4.17 -11.54 5.49
N LYS A 72 -5.48 -11.72 5.72
CA LYS A 72 -5.99 -12.49 6.86
C LYS A 72 -5.76 -13.99 6.69
N THR A 73 -5.75 -14.48 5.45
CA THR A 73 -5.56 -15.89 5.10
C THR A 73 -4.20 -16.18 4.47
N ALA A 74 -3.42 -15.15 4.14
CA ALA A 74 -2.18 -15.26 3.37
C ALA A 74 -1.09 -16.16 4.00
N ARG A 75 -1.14 -16.42 5.30
CA ARG A 75 -0.19 -17.32 5.98
C ARG A 75 -0.50 -18.80 5.75
N GLU A 76 -1.79 -19.13 5.66
CA GLU A 76 -2.31 -20.50 5.67
C GLU A 76 -2.67 -20.96 4.25
N ASP A 77 -3.16 -20.03 3.42
CA ASP A 77 -3.48 -20.30 2.02
C ASP A 77 -2.39 -19.79 1.09
N ARG A 78 -1.76 -20.73 0.37
CA ARG A 78 -0.73 -20.45 -0.64
C ARG A 78 -1.23 -19.49 -1.72
N LYS A 79 -2.50 -19.60 -2.14
CA LYS A 79 -3.07 -18.72 -3.16
C LYS A 79 -3.16 -17.28 -2.62
N SER A 80 -3.70 -17.09 -1.42
CA SER A 80 -3.69 -15.78 -0.75
C SER A 80 -2.28 -15.23 -0.53
N GLY A 81 -1.32 -16.06 -0.12
CA GLY A 81 0.09 -15.66 0.01
C GLY A 81 0.69 -15.15 -1.29
N PHE A 82 0.44 -15.86 -2.40
CA PHE A 82 0.84 -15.41 -3.74
C PHE A 82 0.21 -14.07 -4.13
N MET A 83 -1.06 -13.89 -3.81
CA MET A 83 -1.84 -12.68 -4.15
C MET A 83 -1.44 -11.42 -3.36
N LEU A 84 -0.58 -11.52 -2.33
CA LEU A 84 -0.02 -10.35 -1.64
C LEU A 84 0.63 -9.37 -2.62
N VAL A 85 1.41 -9.87 -3.59
CA VAL A 85 2.13 -8.99 -4.53
C VAL A 85 1.18 -8.36 -5.56
N PRO A 86 0.33 -9.12 -6.29
CA PRO A 86 -0.63 -8.55 -7.23
C PRO A 86 -1.59 -7.54 -6.60
N TYR A 87 -2.10 -7.81 -5.39
CA TYR A 87 -3.04 -6.88 -4.74
C TYR A 87 -2.36 -5.62 -4.25
N ALA A 88 -1.17 -5.71 -3.65
CA ALA A 88 -0.38 -4.50 -3.35
C ALA A 88 -0.07 -3.72 -4.63
N PHE A 89 0.37 -4.39 -5.70
CA PHE A 89 0.66 -3.73 -6.97
C PHE A 89 -0.55 -2.97 -7.52
N LYS A 90 -1.72 -3.62 -7.58
CA LYS A 90 -2.96 -3.00 -8.06
C LYS A 90 -3.36 -1.79 -7.20
N LEU A 91 -3.28 -1.92 -5.87
CA LEU A 91 -3.51 -0.80 -4.96
C LEU A 91 -2.56 0.37 -5.23
N ASN A 92 -1.25 0.11 -5.26
CA ASN A 92 -0.25 1.16 -5.45
C ASN A 92 -0.35 1.82 -6.83
N TRP A 93 -0.68 1.05 -7.87
CA TRP A 93 -0.91 1.59 -9.22
C TRP A 93 -2.11 2.54 -9.27
N VAL A 94 -3.26 2.12 -8.74
CA VAL A 94 -4.48 2.95 -8.71
C VAL A 94 -4.28 4.17 -7.82
N PHE A 95 -3.68 3.99 -6.64
CA PHE A 95 -3.35 5.08 -5.72
C PHE A 95 -2.44 6.11 -6.41
N GLY A 96 -1.34 5.65 -7.02
CA GLY A 96 -0.39 6.52 -7.71
C GLY A 96 -1.02 7.29 -8.88
N LEU A 97 -1.84 6.62 -9.69
CA LEU A 97 -2.57 7.26 -10.78
C LEU A 97 -3.50 8.36 -10.27
N LEU A 98 -4.30 8.06 -9.24
CA LEU A 98 -5.22 9.04 -8.63
C LEU A 98 -4.47 10.21 -7.99
N LEU A 99 -3.32 9.96 -7.37
CA LEU A 99 -2.48 11.01 -6.80
C LEU A 99 -1.94 11.93 -7.90
N ILE A 100 -1.42 11.38 -9.00
CA ILE A 100 -0.94 12.16 -10.15
C ILE A 100 -2.07 13.01 -10.73
N VAL A 101 -3.25 12.42 -10.96
CA VAL A 101 -4.43 13.15 -11.44
C VAL A 101 -4.81 14.26 -10.46
N GLY A 102 -4.82 13.98 -9.16
CA GLY A 102 -5.10 14.97 -8.12
C GLY A 102 -4.10 16.13 -8.10
N ILE A 103 -2.82 15.86 -8.30
CA ILE A 103 -1.78 16.90 -8.41
C ILE A 103 -1.98 17.75 -9.67
N ILE A 104 -2.23 17.14 -10.83
CA ILE A 104 -2.47 17.84 -12.10
C ILE A 104 -3.71 18.73 -11.98
N LEU A 105 -4.81 18.21 -11.44
CA LEU A 105 -6.03 18.99 -11.19
C LEU A 105 -5.77 20.13 -10.22
N GLY A 106 -5.00 19.90 -9.16
CA GLY A 106 -4.62 20.94 -8.22
C GLY A 106 -3.79 22.07 -8.84
N TYR A 107 -2.94 21.75 -9.81
CA TYR A 107 -2.17 22.74 -10.57
C TYR A 107 -3.05 23.51 -11.57
N GLN A 108 -3.97 22.83 -12.26
CA GLN A 108 -4.84 23.44 -13.26
C GLN A 108 -6.00 24.24 -12.66
N PHE A 109 -6.52 23.79 -11.52
CA PHE A 109 -7.64 24.36 -10.80
C PHE A 109 -7.24 24.61 -9.34
N PRO A 110 -6.35 25.59 -9.09
CA PRO A 110 -5.96 25.94 -7.73
C PRO A 110 -7.21 26.43 -6.99
N ILE A 111 -7.53 25.76 -5.89
CA ILE A 111 -8.57 26.24 -4.97
C ILE A 111 -7.85 27.02 -3.89
N ASN A 112 -8.11 28.32 -3.84
CA ASN A 112 -7.63 29.18 -2.76
C ASN A 112 -8.46 28.86 -1.51
N TRP A 113 -7.81 28.30 -0.50
CA TRP A 113 -8.36 28.12 0.85
C TRP A 113 -7.64 29.06 1.81
#